data_AF-A0AAU8IW25-F1
#
_entry.id   AF-A0AAU8IW25-F1
#
_cell.length_a   1.000
_cell.length_b   1.000
_cell.length_c   1.000
_cell.angle_alpha   90.00
_cell.angle_beta   90.00
_cell.angle_gamma   90.00
#
_symmetry.space_group_name_H-M   'P 1'
#
loop_
_entity.id
_entity.type
_entity.pdbx_description
1 polymer ?
#
loop_
_entity_poly.entity_id
_entity_poly.type
_entity_poly.pdbx_seq_one_letter_code
_entity_poly.pdbx_strand_id
1 'polypeptide(L)'
;MSSESSTPILSVSLVASPVVGCDTESVMEAGVSTPGDIIIRSCAAVGSALWIELQGEIDHHSARPLRTVLALGAVHGYRHLRLDARRVTFADSALLRVLGRWDRHGRSLHIGTSSPAVRRLMDAARRVGRTVTEGVGR
;
A
#
# COMPACT_ATOMS: atom_id res chain seq x y z
N MET A 1 -32.90 31.69 39.90
CA MET A 1 -31.43 31.52 39.92
C MET A 1 -31.16 30.21 39.18
N SER A 2 -31.08 30.24 37.84
CA SER A 2 -29.86 30.55 37.05
C SER A 2 -28.80 29.48 37.31
N SER A 3 -28.21 28.75 36.37
CA SER A 3 -28.29 28.61 34.90
C SER A 3 -27.48 27.31 34.62
N GLU A 4 -27.88 26.43 33.70
CA GLU A 4 -27.22 26.19 32.39
C GLU A 4 -25.74 25.74 32.53
N SER A 5 -25.20 24.75 31.84
CA SER A 5 -25.34 24.50 30.41
C SER A 5 -24.56 23.23 30.07
N SER A 6 -25.07 22.50 29.08
CA SER A 6 -24.47 21.32 28.47
C SER A 6 -23.74 21.71 27.19
N THR A 7 -22.74 20.90 26.81
CA THR A 7 -22.09 20.76 25.47
C THR A 7 -20.94 21.74 25.10
N PRO A 8 -20.15 21.49 24.02
CA PRO A 8 -19.55 20.23 23.55
C PRO A 8 -18.08 20.36 23.04
N ILE A 9 -17.49 19.19 22.72
CA ILE A 9 -16.56 18.86 21.61
C ILE A 9 -15.50 19.91 21.21
N LEU A 10 -14.24 19.56 21.45
CA LEU A 10 -13.05 20.23 20.91
C LEU A 10 -13.04 20.19 19.36
N SER A 11 -13.36 21.33 18.76
CA SER A 11 -13.10 21.68 17.38
C SER A 11 -11.59 21.70 17.11
N VAL A 12 -11.11 20.90 16.16
CA VAL A 12 -9.80 21.12 15.52
C VAL A 12 -10.03 21.70 14.13
N SER A 13 -9.35 22.82 13.88
CA SER A 13 -9.60 23.75 12.79
C SER A 13 -9.23 23.15 11.44
N LEU A 14 -10.22 23.08 10.53
CA LEU A 14 -10.00 22.88 9.10
C LEU A 14 -9.51 24.21 8.51
N VAL A 15 -8.27 24.27 8.05
CA VAL A 15 -7.80 25.39 7.21
C VAL A 15 -8.18 25.09 5.76
N ALA A 16 -9.30 25.65 5.34
CA ALA A 16 -9.64 25.80 3.93
C ALA A 16 -9.24 27.22 3.50
N SER A 17 -8.39 27.34 2.47
CA SER A 17 -8.23 28.58 1.72
C SER A 17 -8.89 28.41 0.35
N PRO A 18 -9.70 29.37 -0.12
CA PRO A 18 -10.45 29.25 -1.36
C PRO A 18 -9.64 29.82 -2.54
N VAL A 19 -9.63 29.10 -3.66
CA VAL A 19 -9.47 29.70 -4.98
C VAL A 19 -10.63 29.22 -5.84
N VAL A 20 -11.46 30.19 -6.22
CA VAL A 20 -12.50 30.09 -7.23
C VAL A 20 -11.84 30.15 -8.60
N GLY A 21 -12.16 29.20 -9.48
CA GLY A 21 -11.77 29.19 -10.89
C GLY A 21 -12.45 28.07 -11.64
N CYS A 22 -13.07 28.40 -12.77
CA CYS A 22 -14.03 27.60 -13.53
C CYS A 22 -13.44 26.36 -14.24
N ASP A 23 -14.38 25.49 -14.61
CA ASP A 23 -14.35 24.51 -15.69
C ASP A 23 -13.61 23.18 -15.46
N THR A 24 -14.45 22.13 -15.37
CA THR A 24 -14.25 20.72 -15.76
C THR A 24 -12.83 20.34 -16.14
N GLU A 25 -12.14 19.58 -15.27
CA GLU A 25 -11.41 18.34 -15.58
C GLU A 25 -11.13 17.61 -14.25
N SER A 26 -11.56 16.35 -14.15
CA SER A 26 -11.31 15.47 -12.99
C SER A 26 -9.83 15.07 -12.96
N VAL A 27 -8.97 15.95 -12.49
CA VAL A 27 -7.59 15.60 -12.15
C VAL A 27 -7.62 14.96 -10.77
N MET A 28 -7.37 13.65 -10.72
CA MET A 28 -7.03 12.97 -9.48
C MET A 28 -5.70 13.56 -9.00
N GLU A 29 -5.79 14.53 -8.08
CA GLU A 29 -4.63 15.11 -7.40
C GLU A 29 -3.85 13.98 -6.71
N ALA A 30 -2.79 13.54 -7.37
CA ALA A 30 -1.81 12.65 -6.78
C ALA A 30 -1.14 13.41 -5.64
N GLY A 31 -1.60 13.14 -4.42
CA GLY A 31 -1.06 13.77 -3.20
C GLY A 31 0.46 13.76 -3.25
N VAL A 32 1.05 14.92 -2.95
CA VAL A 32 2.50 15.14 -2.87
C VAL A 32 3.10 14.00 -2.03
N SER A 33 3.80 13.10 -2.71
CA SER A 33 4.50 11.99 -2.06
C SER A 33 5.57 12.59 -1.16
N THR A 34 5.35 12.55 0.15
CA THR A 34 6.37 12.88 1.14
C THR A 34 7.60 12.00 0.88
N PRO A 35 8.83 12.52 0.95
CA PRO A 35 10.01 11.67 0.98
C PRO A 35 9.85 10.62 2.09
N GLY A 36 9.89 9.34 1.74
CA GLY A 36 9.62 8.23 2.68
C GLY A 36 8.28 7.51 2.49
N ASP A 37 7.45 7.90 1.53
CA ASP A 37 6.21 7.17 1.24
C ASP A 37 6.38 6.08 0.15
N ILE A 38 5.47 5.10 0.19
CA ILE A 38 5.33 4.11 -0.88
C ILE A 38 4.59 4.73 -2.06
N ILE A 39 5.12 4.51 -3.26
CA ILE A 39 4.48 4.89 -4.52
C ILE A 39 4.11 3.61 -5.27
N ILE A 40 2.82 3.46 -5.58
CA ILE A 40 2.34 2.44 -6.52
C ILE A 40 2.48 3.03 -7.92
N ARG A 41 3.58 2.70 -8.61
CA ARG A 41 3.89 3.25 -9.94
C ARG A 41 2.94 2.79 -11.02
N SER A 42 2.50 1.54 -10.91
CA SER A 42 1.59 0.90 -11.85
C SER A 42 0.82 -0.17 -11.11
N CYS A 43 -0.46 -0.31 -11.48
CA CYS A 43 -1.34 -1.37 -11.02
C CYS A 43 -2.18 -1.82 -12.22
N ALA A 44 -1.93 -3.02 -12.71
CA ALA A 44 -2.64 -3.60 -13.84
C ALA A 44 -3.32 -4.92 -13.43
N ALA A 45 -4.54 -5.11 -13.92
CA ALA A 45 -5.26 -6.37 -13.82
C ALA A 45 -5.08 -7.16 -15.11
N VAL A 46 -4.62 -8.41 -15.00
CA VAL A 46 -4.45 -9.33 -16.13
C VAL A 46 -5.09 -10.66 -15.77
N GLY A 47 -6.27 -10.92 -16.32
CA GLY A 47 -7.07 -12.09 -15.93
C GLY A 47 -7.38 -12.06 -14.43
N SER A 48 -6.99 -13.11 -13.71
CA SER A 48 -7.12 -13.22 -12.25
C SER A 48 -5.90 -12.71 -11.47
N ALA A 49 -4.98 -12.00 -12.12
CA ALA A 49 -3.73 -11.50 -11.52
C ALA A 49 -3.70 -9.98 -11.40
N LEU A 50 -3.14 -9.48 -10.29
CA LEU A 50 -2.75 -8.10 -10.08
C LEU A 50 -1.24 -7.95 -10.24
N TRP A 51 -0.83 -7.03 -11.10
CA TRP A 51 0.56 -6.70 -11.35
C TRP A 51 0.81 -5.31 -10.80
N ILE A 52 1.70 -5.21 -9.82
CA ILE A 52 1.96 -3.98 -9.08
C ILE A 52 3.44 -3.65 -9.16
N GLU A 53 3.76 -2.45 -9.63
CA GLU A 53 5.10 -1.88 -9.55
C GLU A 53 5.19 -0.91 -8.37
N LEU A 54 6.20 -1.11 -7.51
CA LEU A 54 6.42 -0.31 -6.30
C LEU A 54 7.70 0.52 -6.37
N GLN A 55 7.65 1.70 -5.75
CA GLN A 55 8.78 2.60 -5.54
C GLN A 55 8.73 3.22 -4.14
N GLY A 56 9.87 3.68 -3.64
CA GLY A 56 9.96 4.43 -2.38
C GLY A 56 10.15 3.51 -1.19
N GLU A 57 9.58 3.89 -0.06
CA GLU A 57 9.80 3.20 1.22
C GLU A 57 8.54 2.48 1.68
N ILE A 58 8.70 1.27 2.21
CA ILE A 58 7.60 0.45 2.68
C ILE A 58 7.82 0.10 4.14
N ASP A 59 7.17 0.86 5.00
CA ASP A 59 7.19 0.63 6.44
C ASP A 59 5.77 0.56 7.03
N HIS A 60 5.69 0.49 8.35
CA HIS A 60 4.43 0.43 9.06
C HIS A 60 3.48 1.61 8.77
N HIS A 61 4.02 2.82 8.58
CA HIS A 61 3.28 4.03 8.24
C HIS A 61 2.92 4.06 6.75
N SER A 62 3.90 3.84 5.88
CA SER A 62 3.74 4.06 4.46
C SER A 62 2.97 2.93 3.76
N ALA A 63 2.93 1.70 4.28
CA ALA A 63 2.32 0.56 3.58
C ALA A 63 0.77 0.61 3.43
N ARG A 64 0.09 1.70 3.82
CA ARG A 64 -1.37 1.84 3.73
C ARG A 64 -1.92 1.75 2.30
N PRO A 65 -1.38 2.44 1.28
CA PRO A 65 -1.87 2.36 -0.09
C PRO A 65 -1.82 0.92 -0.64
N LEU A 66 -0.72 0.20 -0.39
CA LEU A 66 -0.59 -1.19 -0.82
C LEU A 66 -1.63 -2.09 -0.13
N ARG A 67 -1.88 -1.90 1.17
CA ARG A 67 -2.95 -2.64 1.88
C ARG A 67 -4.31 -2.40 1.24
N THR A 68 -4.62 -1.16 0.90
CA THR A 68 -5.89 -0.80 0.26
C THR A 68 -6.05 -1.45 -1.10
N VAL A 69 -5.03 -1.37 -1.97
CA VAL A 69 -5.07 -1.99 -3.30
C VAL A 69 -5.24 -3.50 -3.22
N LEU A 70 -4.53 -4.17 -2.32
CA LEU A 70 -4.67 -5.62 -2.15
C LEU A 70 -6.01 -6.02 -1.52
N ALA A 71 -6.58 -5.21 -0.64
CA ALA A 71 -7.91 -5.47 -0.10
C ALA A 71 -8.99 -5.36 -1.20
N LEU A 72 -8.95 -4.28 -2.00
CA LEU A 72 -9.84 -4.11 -3.15
C LEU A 72 -9.65 -5.25 -4.16
N GLY A 73 -8.39 -5.61 -4.43
CA GLY A 73 -8.05 -6.73 -5.30
C GLY A 73 -8.72 -8.04 -4.87
N ALA A 74 -8.70 -8.33 -3.58
CA ALA A 74 -9.34 -9.51 -3.01
C ALA A 74 -10.86 -9.47 -3.16
N VAL A 75 -11.48 -8.31 -2.91
CA VAL A 75 -12.94 -8.10 -3.07
C VAL A 75 -13.37 -8.31 -4.53
N HIS A 76 -12.53 -7.89 -5.49
CA HIS A 76 -12.77 -8.08 -6.91
C HIS A 76 -12.41 -9.49 -7.43
N GLY A 77 -12.00 -10.41 -6.56
CA GLY A 77 -11.77 -11.81 -6.92
C GLY A 77 -10.41 -12.11 -7.56
N TYR A 78 -9.46 -11.17 -7.53
CA TYR A 78 -8.10 -11.44 -8.00
C TYR A 78 -7.40 -12.44 -7.07
N ARG A 79 -6.77 -13.45 -7.66
CA ARG A 79 -6.16 -14.58 -6.94
C ARG A 79 -4.65 -14.58 -6.96
N HIS A 80 -4.03 -13.91 -7.92
CA HIS A 80 -2.58 -13.89 -8.08
C HIS A 80 -2.05 -12.47 -7.92
N LEU A 81 -0.94 -12.31 -7.22
CA LEU A 81 -0.23 -11.03 -7.09
C LEU A 81 1.17 -11.18 -7.64
N ARG A 82 1.53 -10.31 -8.58
CA ARG A 82 2.89 -10.13 -9.09
C ARG A 82 3.40 -8.76 -8.68
N LEU A 83 4.53 -8.74 -7.97
CA LEU A 83 5.12 -7.52 -7.43
C LEU A 83 6.47 -7.24 -8.08
N ASP A 84 6.66 -6.06 -8.67
CA ASP A 84 8.00 -5.53 -8.99
C ASP A 84 8.37 -4.51 -7.91
N ALA A 85 9.44 -4.80 -7.17
CA ALA A 85 9.97 -3.97 -6.10
C ALA A 85 11.39 -3.46 -6.39
N ARG A 86 11.79 -3.37 -7.66
CA ARG A 86 13.14 -2.92 -8.06
C ARG A 86 13.47 -1.50 -7.61
N ARG A 87 12.46 -0.63 -7.46
CA ARG A 87 12.60 0.80 -7.07
C ARG A 87 12.28 1.06 -5.60
N VAL A 88 12.12 0.01 -4.80
CA VAL A 88 11.90 0.15 -3.35
C VAL A 88 13.24 0.39 -2.67
N THR A 89 13.38 1.54 -2.02
CA THR A 89 14.63 1.98 -1.36
C THR A 89 14.75 1.46 0.07
N PHE A 90 13.62 1.29 0.76
CA PHE A 90 13.55 0.74 2.11
C PHE A 90 12.33 -0.17 2.28
N ALA A 91 12.46 -1.26 3.05
CA ALA A 91 11.36 -2.14 3.38
C ALA A 91 11.57 -2.78 4.76
N ASP A 92 10.52 -2.80 5.59
CA ASP A 92 10.52 -3.46 6.89
C ASP A 92 9.50 -4.63 6.97
N SER A 93 9.31 -5.14 8.18
CA SER A 93 8.34 -6.22 8.45
C SER A 93 6.88 -5.91 8.07
N ALA A 94 6.50 -4.65 7.86
CA ALA A 94 5.18 -4.27 7.38
C ALA A 94 4.95 -4.79 5.96
N LEU A 95 5.95 -4.74 5.07
CA LEU A 95 5.84 -5.35 3.73
C LEU A 95 5.49 -6.84 3.86
N LEU A 96 6.22 -7.58 4.69
CA LEU A 96 5.96 -9.01 4.94
C LEU A 96 4.56 -9.26 5.49
N ARG A 97 4.06 -8.39 6.38
CA ARG A 97 2.70 -8.50 6.92
C ARG A 97 1.63 -8.30 5.84
N VAL A 98 1.84 -7.34 4.94
CA VAL A 98 0.92 -7.07 3.82
C VAL A 98 0.90 -8.25 2.85
N LEU A 99 2.07 -8.72 2.44
CA LEU A 99 2.24 -9.86 1.53
C LEU A 99 1.69 -11.17 2.14
N GLY A 100 2.01 -11.44 3.39
CA GLY A 100 1.51 -12.61 4.11
C GLY A 100 0.00 -12.57 4.37
N ARG A 101 -0.66 -11.41 4.29
CA ARG A 101 -2.13 -11.31 4.32
C ARG A 101 -2.74 -11.64 2.96
N TRP A 102 -2.06 -11.27 1.87
CA TRP A 102 -2.47 -11.62 0.52
C TRP A 102 -2.38 -13.12 0.29
N ASP A 103 -1.24 -13.74 0.61
CA ASP A 103 -0.96 -15.18 0.38
C ASP A 103 -1.91 -16.12 1.17
N ARG A 104 -2.69 -15.59 2.11
CA ARG A 104 -3.75 -16.34 2.79
C ARG A 104 -4.96 -16.56 1.88
N HIS A 105 -5.71 -17.62 2.16
CA HIS A 105 -6.97 -17.97 1.49
C HIS A 105 -6.79 -18.46 0.04
N GLY A 106 -5.71 -19.21 -0.24
CA GLY A 106 -5.50 -19.86 -1.54
C GLY A 106 -5.17 -18.89 -2.68
N ARG A 107 -4.74 -17.68 -2.35
CA ARG A 107 -4.18 -16.70 -3.30
C ARG A 107 -2.68 -16.91 -3.38
N SER A 108 -2.09 -16.60 -4.53
CA SER A 108 -0.66 -16.76 -4.75
C SER A 108 0.05 -15.41 -4.84
N LEU A 109 1.32 -15.41 -4.45
CA LEU A 109 2.20 -14.26 -4.53
C LEU A 109 3.48 -14.64 -5.30
N HIS A 110 3.90 -13.76 -6.20
CA HIS A 110 5.18 -13.80 -6.86
C HIS A 110 5.85 -12.43 -6.76
N ILE A 111 7.01 -12.39 -6.14
CA ILE A 111 7.86 -11.21 -6.17
C ILE A 111 8.82 -11.38 -7.34
N GLY A 112 8.73 -10.50 -8.33
CA GLY A 112 9.63 -10.47 -9.47
C GLY A 112 10.92 -9.73 -9.13
N THR A 113 11.27 -8.74 -9.94
CA THR A 113 12.47 -7.93 -9.74
C THR A 113 12.42 -7.22 -8.39
N SER A 114 13.48 -7.38 -7.59
CA SER A 114 13.54 -6.86 -6.22
C SER A 114 14.81 -6.05 -5.96
N SER A 115 14.68 -4.96 -5.23
CA SER A 115 15.83 -4.19 -4.77
C SER A 115 16.66 -4.97 -3.74
N PRO A 116 17.93 -4.58 -3.48
CA PRO A 116 18.73 -5.18 -2.41
C PRO A 116 18.08 -5.09 -1.03
N ALA A 117 17.34 -4.02 -0.74
CA ALA A 117 16.64 -3.84 0.53
C ALA A 117 15.55 -4.91 0.73
N VAL A 118 14.71 -5.12 -0.30
CA VAL A 118 13.66 -6.14 -0.28
C VAL A 118 14.25 -7.54 -0.20
N ARG A 119 15.30 -7.84 -0.99
CA ARG A 119 15.96 -9.15 -0.92
C ARG A 119 16.49 -9.46 0.48
N ARG A 120 17.19 -8.52 1.12
CA ARG A 120 17.68 -8.68 2.49
C ARG A 120 16.56 -8.96 3.49
N LEU A 121 15.43 -8.26 3.36
CA LEU A 121 14.25 -8.47 4.20
C LEU A 121 13.66 -9.88 4.00
N MET A 122 13.52 -10.33 2.75
CA MET A 122 13.01 -11.68 2.44
C MET A 122 13.95 -12.78 2.97
N ASP A 123 15.26 -12.60 2.81
CA ASP A 123 16.26 -13.52 3.34
C ASP A 123 16.24 -13.58 4.87
N ALA A 124 16.08 -12.43 5.54
CA ALA A 124 15.92 -12.37 6.98
C ALA A 124 14.63 -13.08 7.44
N ALA A 125 13.52 -12.88 6.72
CA ALA A 125 12.25 -13.55 7.03
C ALA A 125 12.37 -15.08 6.94
N ARG A 126 13.03 -15.58 5.89
CA ARG A 126 13.29 -17.03 5.69
C ARG A 126 14.06 -17.63 6.85
N ARG A 127 15.09 -16.95 7.37
CA ARG A 127 15.90 -17.41 8.51
C ARG A 127 15.11 -17.54 9.81
N VAL A 128 14.03 -16.77 9.96
CA VAL A 128 13.16 -16.78 11.15
C VAL A 128 11.89 -17.61 10.92
N GLY A 129 11.84 -18.42 9.85
CA GLY A 129 10.69 -19.27 9.55
C GLY A 129 9.44 -18.52 9.06
N ARG A 130 9.57 -17.24 8.69
CA ARG A 130 8.51 -16.48 8.02
C ARG A 130 8.66 -16.65 6.51
N THR A 131 8.11 -17.75 5.97
CA THR A 131 8.08 -17.94 4.51
C THR A 131 6.90 -17.19 3.90
N VAL A 132 7.22 -16.22 3.05
CA VAL A 132 6.30 -15.76 2.01
C VAL A 132 6.59 -16.62 0.79
N THR A 133 5.57 -17.32 0.30
CA THR A 133 5.73 -18.31 -0.77
C THR A 133 5.96 -17.58 -2.09
N GLU A 134 7.20 -17.49 -2.55
CA GLU A 134 7.48 -17.04 -3.91
C GLU A 134 7.06 -18.16 -4.86
N GLY A 135 5.90 -18.01 -5.51
CA GLY A 135 5.47 -18.93 -6.54
C GLY A 135 6.51 -18.96 -7.66
N VAL A 136 7.22 -20.08 -7.82
CA VAL A 136 8.05 -20.35 -9.00
C VAL A 136 7.11 -20.37 -10.21
N GLY A 137 7.21 -19.35 -11.06
CA GLY A 137 6.51 -19.33 -12.34
C GLY A 137 7.00 -20.49 -13.20
N ARG A 138 6.08 -21.35 -13.58
CA ARG A 138 6.20 -22.20 -14.77
C ARG A 138 5.58 -21.47 -15.94
#